data_AF-R7XBI5-F1
#
_entry.id   AF-R7XBI5-F1
#
_cell.length_a   1.000
_cell.length_b   1.000
_cell.length_c   1.000
_cell.angle_alpha   90.00
_cell.angle_beta   90.00
_cell.angle_gamma   90.00
#
_symmetry.space_group_name_H-M   'P 1'
#
loop_
_entity.id
_entity.type
_entity.pdbx_description
1 polymer ?
#
loop_
_entity_poly.entity_id
_entity_poly.type
_entity_poly.pdbx_seq_one_letter_code
_entity_poly.pdbx_strand_id
1 'polypeptide(L)'
;MRGFDGENLLAGERGFYWRNELHAPLGGSGQALYAGLDYGRGFGPITTALAGTQLAGAVIGLRGGLGSRLGSVSYDVFVGMPVYKPAAFHTAAVTAGLQVVYRY
;
A
#
# COMPACT_ATOMS: atom_id res chain seq x y z
N MET A 1 0.59 0.28 6.93
CA MET A 1 1.37 0.18 5.67
C MET A 1 0.47 -0.46 4.61
N ARG A 2 0.68 -0.20 3.32
CA ARG A 2 -0.10 -0.91 2.28
C ARG A 2 0.33 -2.38 2.24
N GLY A 3 -0.62 -3.29 2.00
CA GLY A 3 -0.38 -4.75 2.05
C GLY A 3 -0.50 -5.37 3.44
N PHE A 4 -1.02 -4.63 4.43
CA PHE A 4 -1.41 -5.14 5.74
C PHE A 4 -2.89 -4.83 5.95
N ASP A 5 -3.62 -5.77 6.55
CA ASP A 5 -5.06 -5.77 6.84
C ASP A 5 -5.58 -4.57 7.66
N GLY A 6 -4.70 -3.78 8.25
CA GLY A 6 -5.08 -2.63 9.09
C GLY A 6 -5.42 -3.01 10.53
N GLU A 7 -5.40 -4.31 10.88
CA GLU A 7 -5.62 -4.79 12.25
C GLU A 7 -4.32 -4.76 13.08
N ASN A 8 -3.15 -4.80 12.43
CA ASN A 8 -1.85 -4.67 13.08
C ASN A 8 -1.19 -3.33 12.76
N LEU A 9 -1.38 -2.34 13.64
CA LEU A 9 -0.58 -1.12 13.65
C LEU A 9 0.68 -1.38 14.50
N LEU A 10 1.86 -1.12 13.92
CA LEU A 10 3.10 -1.03 14.69
C LEU A 10 3.00 0.15 15.66
N ALA A 11 2.59 -0.13 16.90
CA ALA A 11 2.66 0.82 18.00
C ALA A 11 4.06 0.74 18.62
N GLY A 12 4.93 1.69 18.25
CA GLY A 12 6.25 1.89 18.87
C GLY A 12 6.40 3.33 19.33
N GLU A 13 7.08 3.55 20.45
CA GLU A 13 7.29 4.90 21.03
C GLU A 13 8.03 5.84 20.06
N ARG A 14 8.86 5.29 19.17
CA ARG A 14 9.53 5.98 18.06
C ARG A 14 9.58 5.04 16.85
N GLY A 15 9.53 5.59 15.64
CA GLY A 15 9.58 4.79 14.42
C GLY A 15 10.00 5.59 13.19
N PHE A 16 10.46 4.86 12.18
CA PHE A 16 10.78 5.37 10.85
C PHE A 16 9.81 4.76 9.84
N TYR A 17 9.35 5.58 8.89
CA TYR A 17 8.48 5.16 7.81
C TYR A 17 8.96 5.74 6.48
N TRP A 18 9.11 4.88 5.49
CA TRP A 18 9.55 5.21 4.14
C TRP A 18 8.57 4.62 3.14
N ARG A 19 8.14 5.44 2.19
CA ARG A 19 7.21 5.07 1.13
C ARG A 19 7.74 5.59 -0.20
N ASN A 20 7.92 4.69 -1.15
CA ASN A 20 8.25 5.01 -2.53
C ASN A 20 7.17 4.48 -3.46
N GLU A 21 6.85 5.24 -4.50
CA GLU A 21 5.88 4.88 -5.53
C GLU A 21 6.38 5.37 -6.88
N LEU A 22 6.40 4.46 -7.84
CA LEU A 22 6.75 4.71 -9.22
C LEU A 22 5.49 4.58 -10.06
N HIS A 23 5.30 5.54 -10.97
CA HIS A 23 4.14 5.58 -11.86
C HIS A 23 4.60 5.48 -13.31
N ALA A 24 3.92 4.63 -14.07
CA ALA A 24 4.12 4.43 -15.50
C ALA A 24 2.81 4.71 -16.24
N PRO A 25 2.63 5.93 -16.79
CA PRO A 25 1.50 6.25 -17.65
C PRO A 25 1.45 5.32 -18.88
N LEU A 26 0.27 4.80 -19.20
CA LEU A 26 0.02 3.93 -20.35
C LEU A 26 -0.31 4.75 -21.59
N GLY A 27 0.69 5.46 -22.11
CA GLY A 27 0.54 6.36 -23.26
C GLY A 27 -0.52 7.43 -23.04
N GLY A 28 -1.36 7.67 -24.06
CA GLY A 28 -2.45 8.65 -24.01
C GLY A 28 -3.80 8.13 -23.48
N SER A 29 -3.83 6.92 -22.89
CA SER A 29 -5.07 6.25 -22.51
C SER A 29 -5.79 6.85 -21.28
N GLY A 30 -5.14 7.76 -20.56
CA GLY A 30 -5.61 8.25 -19.27
C GLY A 30 -5.45 7.22 -18.12
N GLN A 31 -4.72 6.14 -18.37
CA GLN A 31 -4.42 5.09 -17.39
C GLN A 31 -2.93 5.10 -17.01
N ALA A 32 -2.62 4.63 -15.81
CA ALA A 32 -1.25 4.49 -15.32
C ALA A 32 -1.13 3.24 -14.46
N LEU A 33 -0.08 2.46 -14.72
CA LEU A 33 0.39 1.45 -13.78
C LEU A 33 1.20 2.15 -12.69
N TYR A 34 1.19 1.59 -11.49
CA TYR A 34 2.07 2.03 -10.43
C TYR A 34 2.58 0.85 -9.62
N ALA A 35 3.79 1.01 -9.08
CA ALA A 35 4.38 0.07 -8.16
C ALA A 35 4.93 0.85 -6.96
N GLY A 36 4.71 0.36 -5.76
CA GLY A 36 5.16 1.00 -4.53
C GLY A 36 5.84 0.04 -3.58
N LEU A 37 6.75 0.58 -2.79
CA LEU A 37 7.44 -0.10 -1.71
C LEU A 37 7.31 0.76 -0.45
N ASP A 38 6.74 0.18 0.60
CA ASP A 38 6.59 0.77 1.92
C ASP A 38 7.51 -0.01 2.89
N TYR A 39 8.39 0.67 3.63
CA TYR A 39 9.20 0.09 4.70
C TYR A 39 9.00 0.91 5.97
N GLY A 40 8.87 0.25 7.11
CA GLY A 40 8.95 0.95 8.38
C GLY A 40 9.51 0.09 9.50
N ARG A 41 10.11 0.79 10.45
CA ARG A 41 10.83 0.20 11.57
C ARG A 41 10.51 0.94 12.86
N GLY A 42 10.07 0.21 13.87
CA GLY A 42 9.84 0.72 15.23
C GLY A 42 11.08 0.52 16.11
N PHE A 43 11.31 1.44 17.06
CA PHE A 43 12.40 1.39 18.02
C PHE A 43 11.88 1.74 19.43
N GLY A 44 12.18 0.89 20.44
CA GLY A 44 11.86 1.16 21.85
C GLY A 44 12.05 -0.06 22.78
N PRO A 45 12.21 0.12 24.11
CA PRO A 45 12.51 -0.98 25.05
C PRO A 45 11.42 -2.06 25.11
N ILE A 46 10.16 -1.71 24.80
CA ILE A 46 9.00 -2.60 24.77
C ILE A 46 8.81 -3.25 23.37
N THR A 47 9.45 -2.72 22.32
CA THR A 47 9.29 -3.20 20.93
C THR A 47 10.00 -4.53 20.63
N THR A 48 10.83 -5.03 21.56
CA THR A 48 11.40 -6.39 21.49
C THR A 48 10.41 -7.46 21.97
N ALA A 49 9.37 -7.09 22.73
CA ALA A 49 8.35 -8.01 23.25
C ALA A 49 7.15 -8.17 22.30
N LEU A 50 6.88 -7.15 21.46
CA LEU A 50 5.89 -7.22 20.38
C LEU A 50 6.61 -7.65 19.12
N ALA A 51 6.16 -8.76 18.53
CA ALA A 51 6.75 -9.37 17.37
C ALA A 51 7.19 -8.32 16.31
N GLY A 52 8.44 -8.43 15.85
CA GLY A 52 8.93 -7.73 14.66
C GLY A 52 9.09 -6.22 14.74
N THR A 53 10.34 -5.75 14.81
CA THR A 53 10.66 -4.31 14.76
C THR A 53 10.56 -3.71 13.35
N GLN A 54 10.30 -4.51 12.30
CA GLN A 54 10.39 -4.08 10.90
C GLN A 54 9.29 -4.71 10.06
N LEU A 55 8.65 -3.90 9.21
CA LEU A 55 7.68 -4.36 8.21
C LEU A 55 8.04 -3.74 6.86
N ALA A 56 7.99 -4.56 5.81
CA ALA A 56 8.10 -4.10 4.42
C ALA A 56 6.94 -4.65 3.60
N GLY A 57 6.34 -3.80 2.78
CA GLY A 57 5.26 -4.16 1.87
C GLY A 57 5.53 -3.63 0.47
N ALA A 58 5.09 -4.38 -0.54
CA ALA A 58 5.04 -3.95 -1.92
C ALA A 58 3.59 -3.81 -2.36
N VAL A 59 3.34 -2.94 -3.32
CA VAL A 59 2.05 -2.80 -3.99
C VAL A 59 2.27 -2.62 -5.48
N ILE A 60 1.40 -3.20 -6.29
CA ILE A 60 1.28 -2.90 -7.72
C ILE A 60 -0.19 -2.59 -7.97
N GLY A 61 -0.45 -1.55 -8.76
CA GLY A 61 -1.82 -1.18 -9.10
C GLY A 61 -1.94 -0.55 -10.47
N LEU A 62 -3.18 -0.42 -10.90
CA LEU A 62 -3.62 0.24 -12.11
C LEU A 62 -4.65 1.28 -11.71
N ARG A 63 -4.43 2.52 -12.13
CA ARG A 63 -5.41 3.59 -11.97
C ARG A 63 -5.70 4.27 -13.29
N GLY A 64 -6.89 4.78 -13.44
CA GLY A 64 -7.27 5.50 -14.64
C GLY A 64 -8.56 6.28 -14.44
N GLY A 65 -8.88 7.09 -15.44
CA GLY A 65 -10.14 7.80 -15.44
C GLY A 65 -10.57 8.23 -16.83
N LEU A 66 -11.87 8.35 -17.00
CA LEU A 66 -12.52 8.81 -18.22
C LEU A 66 -13.44 9.98 -17.86
N GLY A 67 -13.19 11.12 -18.48
CA GLY A 67 -13.98 12.34 -18.32
C GLY A 67 -14.84 12.60 -19.57
N SER A 68 -16.07 13.04 -19.35
CA SER A 68 -17.00 13.49 -20.39
C SER A 68 -17.69 14.79 -19.97
N ARG A 69 -18.48 15.40 -20.88
CA ARG A 69 -19.27 16.61 -20.56
C ARG A 69 -20.30 16.41 -19.44
N LEU A 70 -20.65 15.17 -19.11
CA LEU A 70 -21.65 14.83 -18.07
C LEU A 70 -21.02 14.41 -16.73
N GLY A 71 -19.69 14.40 -16.62
CA GLY A 71 -18.98 13.97 -15.41
C GLY A 71 -17.75 13.13 -15.72
N SER A 72 -17.04 12.74 -14.67
CA SER A 72 -15.81 11.92 -14.74
C SER A 72 -15.89 10.71 -13.82
N VAL A 73 -15.44 9.57 -14.34
CA VAL A 73 -15.26 8.33 -13.57
C VAL A 73 -13.76 8.10 -13.43
N SER A 74 -13.30 7.81 -12.22
CA SER A 74 -11.95 7.30 -11.97
C SER A 74 -12.01 5.98 -11.21
N TYR A 75 -10.99 5.15 -11.40
CA TYR A 75 -10.83 3.89 -10.71
C TYR A 75 -9.36 3.69 -10.30
N ASP A 76 -9.16 2.91 -9.23
CA ASP A 76 -7.86 2.41 -8.78
C ASP A 76 -8.03 0.96 -8.32
N VAL A 77 -7.26 0.05 -8.91
CA VAL A 77 -7.20 -1.36 -8.52
C VAL A 77 -5.77 -1.66 -8.12
N PHE A 78 -5.58 -2.32 -6.98
CA PHE A 78 -4.25 -2.68 -6.52
C PHE A 78 -4.19 -4.02 -5.82
N VAL A 79 -2.99 -4.59 -5.85
CA VAL A 79 -2.61 -5.80 -5.13
C VAL A 79 -1.33 -5.48 -4.37
N GLY A 80 -1.35 -5.71 -3.06
CA GLY A 80 -0.21 -5.55 -2.16
C GLY A 80 0.21 -6.88 -1.54
N MET A 81 1.49 -7.02 -1.24
CA MET A 81 2.04 -8.18 -0.55
C MET A 81 3.10 -7.75 0.47
N PRO A 82 3.22 -8.45 1.62
CA PRO A 82 4.32 -8.24 2.54
C PRO A 82 5.64 -8.77 1.92
N VAL A 83 6.64 -7.90 1.78
CA VAL A 83 7.98 -8.25 1.24
C VAL A 83 8.90 -8.80 2.34
N TYR A 84 8.77 -8.28 3.56
CA TYR A 84 9.53 -8.75 4.72
C TYR A 84 8.62 -8.81 5.95
N LYS A 85 8.49 -10.01 6.53
CA LYS A 85 7.85 -10.24 7.83
C LYS A 85 8.71 -11.17 8.71
N PRO A 86 8.83 -10.91 10.02
CA PRO A 86 9.42 -11.86 10.96
C PRO A 86 8.50 -13.07 11.17
N ALA A 87 9.08 -14.23 11.46
CA ALA A 87 8.43 -15.55 11.48
C ALA A 87 7.14 -15.66 12.35
N ALA A 88 6.94 -14.73 13.28
CA ALA A 88 5.79 -14.69 14.19
C ALA A 88 4.53 -13.98 13.65
N PHE A 89 4.57 -13.33 12.47
CA PHE A 89 3.39 -12.66 11.91
C PHE A 89 2.62 -13.55 10.93
N HIS A 90 1.35 -13.85 11.23
CA HIS A 90 0.39 -14.41 10.28
C HIS A 90 -0.48 -13.28 9.71
N THR A 91 0.03 -12.56 8.70
CA THR A 91 -0.81 -11.69 7.85
C THR A 91 -1.02 -12.35 6.50
N ALA A 92 -2.12 -12.00 5.83
CA ALA A 92 -2.50 -12.55 4.53
C ALA A 92 -1.35 -12.41 3.52
N ALA A 93 -1.09 -13.47 2.74
CA ALA A 93 0.00 -13.49 1.77
C ALA A 93 -0.12 -12.39 0.71
N VAL A 94 -1.35 -11.93 0.44
CA VAL A 94 -1.70 -10.93 -0.57
C VAL A 94 -2.94 -10.15 -0.09
N THR A 95 -2.93 -8.83 -0.23
CA THR A 95 -4.08 -7.93 -0.07
C THR A 95 -4.47 -7.39 -1.44
N ALA A 96 -5.76 -7.27 -1.75
CA ALA A 96 -6.23 -6.60 -2.96
C ALA A 96 -7.27 -5.53 -2.61
N GLY A 97 -7.36 -4.47 -3.41
CA GLY A 97 -8.32 -3.39 -3.23
C GLY A 97 -8.79 -2.81 -4.56
N LEU A 98 -10.01 -2.27 -4.53
CA LEU A 98 -10.64 -1.56 -5.65
C LEU A 98 -11.28 -0.30 -5.09
N GLN A 99 -11.06 0.81 -5.76
CA GLN A 99 -11.75 2.07 -5.52
C GLN A 99 -12.31 2.59 -6.84
N VAL A 100 -13.56 3.03 -6.83
CA VAL A 100 -14.21 3.69 -7.96
C VAL A 100 -14.82 4.99 -7.45
N VAL A 101 -14.59 6.08 -8.17
CA VAL A 101 -15.11 7.40 -7.84
C VAL A 101 -15.78 7.99 -9.06
N TYR A 102 -17.03 8.43 -8.90
CA TYR A 102 -17.74 9.24 -9.88
C TYR A 102 -17.83 10.68 -9.39
N ARG A 103 -17.54 11.64 -10.27
CA ARG A 103 -17.64 13.07 -10.00
C ARG A 103 -18.52 13.71 -11.08
N TYR A 104 -19.62 14.31 -10.64
CA TYR A 104 -20.59 15.03 -11.46
C TYR A 104 -20.29 16.53 -11.51
#